data_AF-A0A7T4F0B5-F1
#
_entry.id   AF-A0A7T4F0B5-F1
#
_cell.length_a   1.000
_cell.length_b   1.000
_cell.length_c   1.000
_cell.angle_alpha   90.00
_cell.angle_beta   90.00
_cell.angle_gamma   90.00
#
_symmetry.space_group_name_H-M   'P 1'
#
loop_
_entity.id
_entity.type
_entity.pdbx_description
1 polymer ?
#
loop_
_entity_poly.entity_id
_entity_poly.type
_entity_poly.pdbx_seq_one_letter_code
_entity_poly.pdbx_strand_id
1 'polypeptide(L)'
;MADNKIVVNIAGMDYTLISDQDENQIEQIAAYVDKKIREIDNDKLTRENQLVLASLNIADEMYKLLIKHKNLRKEAEEPIENYPKIKEAYEDLEEENQLIKDDFEKSKKDFMESMKKIDELNSTINRLNDEIDKKNKINKSKDENLQKLRENLISLQEENLDLQKENEDLKRDL
;
A
#
# COMPACT_ATOMS: atom_id res chain seq x y z
N MET A 1 49.68 -6.66 33.42
CA MET A 1 49.26 -7.43 32.23
C MET A 1 50.24 -8.59 32.17
N ALA A 2 49.75 -9.83 32.09
CA ALA A 2 50.63 -10.99 32.16
C ALA A 2 51.31 -11.14 30.80
N ASP A 3 52.59 -10.79 30.73
CA ASP A 3 53.45 -11.02 29.57
C ASP A 3 53.52 -12.52 29.31
N ASN A 4 52.68 -13.04 28.43
CA ASN A 4 52.73 -14.44 28.03
C ASN A 4 53.93 -14.64 27.12
N LYS A 5 54.87 -15.47 27.60
CA LYS A 5 56.04 -15.91 26.83
C LYS A 5 55.68 -17.19 26.10
N ILE A 6 55.64 -17.12 24.78
CA ILE A 6 55.28 -18.24 23.92
C ILE A 6 56.48 -18.56 23.05
N VAL A 7 56.84 -19.84 22.96
CA VAL A 7 57.94 -20.32 22.11
C VAL A 7 57.35 -20.91 20.84
N VAL A 8 57.75 -20.38 19.69
CA VAL A 8 57.28 -20.83 18.38
C VAL A 8 58.46 -21.18 17.48
N ASN A 9 58.30 -22.19 16.61
CA ASN A 9 59.31 -22.55 15.62
C ASN A 9 58.95 -21.91 14.26
N ILE A 10 59.86 -21.10 13.70
CA ILE A 10 59.69 -20.44 12.41
C ILE A 10 60.94 -20.70 11.56
N ALA A 11 60.76 -21.24 10.37
CA ALA A 11 61.82 -21.62 9.44
C ALA A 11 62.90 -22.51 10.08
N GLY A 12 62.51 -23.38 11.03
CA GLY A 12 63.43 -24.28 11.75
C GLY A 12 64.22 -23.63 12.89
N MET A 13 63.85 -22.42 13.33
CA MET A 13 64.45 -21.76 14.50
C MET A 13 63.38 -21.44 15.54
N ASP A 14 63.71 -21.64 16.81
CA ASP A 14 62.82 -21.32 17.93
C ASP A 14 62.94 -19.85 18.31
N TYR A 15 61.79 -19.17 18.36
CA TYR A 15 61.64 -17.78 18.76
C TYR A 15 60.76 -17.68 20.00
N THR A 16 61.21 -16.91 20.98
CA THR A 16 60.38 -16.56 22.15
C THR A 16 59.71 -15.22 21.90
N LEU A 17 58.38 -15.22 21.81
CA LEU A 17 57.55 -14.03 21.62
C LEU A 17 56.91 -13.62 22.95
N ILE A 18 56.79 -12.32 23.17
CA ILE A 18 56.01 -11.73 24.27
C ILE A 18 54.83 -11.02 23.62
N SER A 19 53.61 -11.41 23.97
CA SER A 19 52.40 -10.82 23.42
C SER A 19 51.25 -10.85 24.42
N ASP A 20 50.36 -9.87 24.32
CA ASP A 20 49.08 -9.83 25.03
C ASP A 20 47.99 -10.67 24.34
N GLN A 21 48.30 -11.22 23.15
CA GLN A 21 47.39 -12.09 22.41
C GLN A 21 47.39 -13.53 22.94
N ASP A 22 46.31 -14.25 22.65
CA ASP A 22 46.17 -15.65 22.98
C ASP A 22 47.25 -16.52 22.31
N GLU A 23 47.67 -17.58 23.00
CA GLU A 23 48.73 -18.49 22.54
C GLU A 23 48.41 -19.09 21.16
N ASN A 24 47.15 -19.47 20.92
CA ASN A 24 46.72 -20.02 19.64
C ASN A 24 46.83 -18.99 18.51
N GLN A 25 46.53 -17.71 18.77
CA GLN A 25 46.70 -16.66 17.76
C GLN A 25 48.17 -16.49 17.38
N ILE A 26 49.07 -16.51 18.36
CA ILE A 26 50.51 -16.39 18.13
C ILE A 26 51.05 -17.61 17.37
N GLU A 27 50.64 -18.82 17.74
CA GLU A 27 50.99 -20.04 17.01
C GLU A 27 50.49 -20.01 15.55
N GLN A 28 49.27 -19.54 15.31
CA GLN A 28 48.72 -19.38 13.96
C GLN A 28 49.51 -18.37 13.13
N ILE A 29 49.88 -17.23 13.71
CA ILE A 29 50.70 -16.21 13.05
C ILE A 29 52.08 -16.79 12.72
N ALA A 30 52.70 -17.49 13.66
CA ALA A 30 54.00 -18.13 13.46
C ALA A 30 53.94 -19.18 12.34
N ALA A 31 52.92 -20.04 12.35
CA ALA A 31 52.69 -21.04 11.30
C ALA A 31 52.44 -20.41 9.93
N TYR A 32 51.74 -19.26 9.88
CA TYR A 32 51.52 -18.50 8.66
C TYR A 32 52.81 -17.91 8.09
N VAL A 33 53.64 -17.29 8.94
CA VAL A 33 54.96 -16.76 8.54
C VAL A 33 55.87 -17.89 8.07
N ASP A 34 55.91 -19.01 8.79
CA ASP A 34 56.68 -20.21 8.42
C ASP A 34 56.25 -20.77 7.06
N LYS A 35 54.93 -20.85 6.81
CA LYS A 35 54.39 -21.22 5.51
C LYS A 35 54.85 -20.26 4.40
N LYS A 36 54.80 -18.94 4.63
CA LYS A 36 55.21 -17.92 3.64
C LYS A 36 56.70 -17.98 3.32
N ILE A 37 57.53 -18.32 4.30
CA ILE A 37 58.96 -18.54 4.07
C ILE A 37 59.19 -19.80 3.23
N ARG A 38 58.48 -20.90 3.53
CA ARG A 38 58.56 -22.15 2.74
C ARG A 38 58.06 -22.00 1.31
N GLU A 39 57.09 -21.13 1.04
CA GLU A 39 56.60 -20.85 -0.33
C GLU A 39 57.69 -20.25 -1.25
N ILE A 40 58.76 -19.69 -0.67
CA ILE A 40 59.85 -19.01 -1.39
C ILE A 40 61.11 -19.89 -1.42
N ASP A 41 61.05 -21.08 -0.82
CA ASP A 41 62.20 -21.97 -0.70
C ASP A 41 62.79 -22.31 -2.07
N ASN A 42 64.06 -21.96 -2.24
CA ASN A 42 64.76 -21.97 -3.52
C ASN A 42 66.27 -22.04 -3.27
N ASP A 43 66.89 -23.11 -3.76
CA ASP A 43 68.32 -23.41 -3.60
C ASP A 43 69.27 -22.31 -4.15
N LYS A 44 68.75 -21.39 -4.96
CA LYS A 44 69.52 -20.28 -5.54
C LYS A 44 69.54 -19.01 -4.69
N LEU A 45 68.76 -18.96 -3.60
CA LEU A 45 68.65 -17.79 -2.73
C LEU A 45 69.29 -18.05 -1.37
N THR A 46 69.91 -17.01 -0.79
CA THR A 46 70.33 -17.05 0.60
C THR A 46 69.09 -17.01 1.51
N ARG A 47 69.21 -17.59 2.71
CA ARG A 47 68.14 -17.58 3.72
C ARG A 47 67.64 -16.17 4.05
N GLU A 48 68.56 -15.20 4.11
CA GLU A 48 68.23 -13.77 4.31
C GLU A 48 67.34 -13.24 3.18
N ASN A 49 67.68 -13.53 1.92
CA ASN A 49 66.88 -13.10 0.77
C ASN A 49 65.50 -13.78 0.75
N GLN A 50 65.40 -15.04 1.17
CA GLN A 50 64.12 -15.74 1.32
C GLN A 50 63.23 -15.07 2.38
N LEU A 51 63.80 -14.72 3.55
CA LEU A 51 63.08 -14.02 4.62
C LEU A 51 62.60 -12.62 4.19
N VAL A 52 63.44 -11.87 3.46
CA VAL A 52 63.07 -10.55 2.93
C VAL A 52 61.94 -10.66 1.92
N LEU A 53 62.00 -11.62 0.99
CA LEU A 53 60.92 -11.85 0.02
C LEU A 53 59.62 -12.33 0.70
N ALA A 54 59.71 -13.16 1.73
CA ALA A 54 58.55 -13.60 2.50
C ALA A 54 57.88 -12.42 3.21
N SER A 55 58.69 -11.57 3.83
CA SER A 55 58.24 -10.35 4.48
C SER A 55 57.56 -9.40 3.49
N LEU A 56 58.14 -9.24 2.29
CA LEU A 56 57.57 -8.40 1.23
C LEU A 56 56.22 -8.94 0.74
N ASN A 57 56.10 -10.26 0.53
CA ASN A 57 54.84 -10.89 0.13
C ASN A 57 53.75 -10.72 1.20
N ILE A 58 54.10 -10.93 2.48
CA ILE A 58 53.15 -10.70 3.59
C ILE A 58 52.72 -9.22 3.62
N ALA A 59 53.65 -8.29 3.47
CA ALA A 59 53.35 -6.86 3.45
C ALA A 59 52.45 -6.47 2.26
N ASP A 60 52.67 -7.03 1.07
CA ASP A 60 51.83 -6.80 -0.11
C ASP A 60 50.40 -7.33 0.11
N GLU A 61 50.25 -8.53 0.67
CA GLU A 61 48.93 -9.10 1.00
C GLU A 61 48.19 -8.24 2.03
N MET A 62 48.87 -7.79 3.08
CA MET A 62 48.30 -6.87 4.08
C MET A 62 47.93 -5.52 3.47
N TYR A 63 48.75 -4.98 2.59
CA TYR A 63 48.50 -3.70 1.93
C TYR A 63 47.29 -3.76 1.00
N LYS A 64 47.16 -4.85 0.22
CA LYS A 64 45.97 -5.12 -0.61
C LYS A 64 44.70 -5.22 0.24
N LEU A 65 44.76 -5.94 1.36
CA LEU A 65 43.63 -6.06 2.27
C LEU A 65 43.25 -4.71 2.89
N LEU A 66 44.24 -3.90 3.28
CA LEU A 66 44.03 -2.55 3.81
C LEU A 66 43.33 -1.65 2.80
N ILE A 67 43.76 -1.65 1.53
CA ILE A 67 43.11 -0.88 0.47
C ILE A 67 41.67 -1.35 0.28
N LYS A 68 41.44 -2.67 0.18
CA LYS A 68 40.10 -3.24 0.05
C LYS A 68 39.19 -2.83 1.20
N HIS A 69 39.69 -2.91 2.43
CA HIS A 69 38.96 -2.48 3.62
C HIS A 69 38.63 -0.99 3.60
N LYS A 70 39.58 -0.13 3.19
CA LYS A 70 39.33 1.32 3.05
C LYS A 70 38.26 1.62 1.99
N ASN A 71 38.27 0.92 0.86
CA ASN A 71 37.27 1.10 -0.18
C ASN A 71 35.89 0.64 0.29
N LEU A 72 35.79 -0.56 0.88
CA LEU A 72 34.54 -1.06 1.44
C LEU A 72 33.98 -0.14 2.53
N ARG A 73 34.85 0.42 3.37
CA ARG A 73 34.43 1.40 4.38
C ARG A 73 33.85 2.66 3.75
N LYS A 74 34.48 3.19 2.71
CA LYS A 74 33.96 4.36 1.96
C LYS A 74 32.63 4.05 1.28
N GLU A 75 32.51 2.88 0.65
CA GLU A 75 31.27 2.44 0.01
C GLU A 75 30.13 2.25 1.04
N ALA A 76 30.45 1.86 2.27
CA ALA A 76 29.47 1.69 3.34
C ALA A 76 29.06 3.01 4.03
N GLU A 77 29.87 4.08 3.94
CA GLU A 77 29.57 5.37 4.58
C GLU A 77 28.25 5.97 4.08
N GLU A 78 28.04 6.02 2.77
CA GLU A 78 26.83 6.60 2.18
C GLU A 78 25.55 5.83 2.55
N PRO A 79 25.46 4.49 2.41
CA PRO A 79 24.30 3.72 2.86
C PRO A 79 24.02 3.88 4.34
N ILE A 80 25.05 3.92 5.19
CA ILE A 80 24.88 4.08 6.65
C ILE A 80 24.32 5.47 6.97
N GLU A 81 24.78 6.51 6.27
CA GLU A 81 24.27 7.88 6.47
C GLU A 81 22.83 8.04 5.94
N ASN A 82 22.52 7.40 4.81
CA ASN A 82 21.22 7.54 4.15
C ASN A 82 20.13 6.62 4.73
N TYR A 83 20.50 5.51 5.38
CA TYR A 83 19.54 4.56 5.92
C TYR A 83 18.53 5.18 6.90
N PRO A 84 18.93 6.00 7.90
CA PRO A 84 17.97 6.65 8.79
C PRO A 84 17.00 7.57 8.05
N LYS A 85 17.50 8.36 7.09
CA LYS A 85 16.68 9.30 6.29
C LYS A 85 15.64 8.56 5.45
N ILE A 86 16.05 7.47 4.81
CA ILE A 86 15.15 6.62 4.01
C ILE A 86 14.11 5.95 4.91
N LYS A 87 14.53 5.48 6.09
CA LYS A 87 13.65 4.84 7.06
C LYS A 87 12.57 5.81 7.56
N GLU A 88 12.94 7.03 7.94
CA GLU A 88 12.01 8.08 8.36
C GLU A 88 11.01 8.41 7.24
N ALA A 89 11.49 8.65 6.02
CA ALA A 89 10.62 8.91 4.88
C ALA A 89 9.67 7.72 4.55
N TYR A 90 10.11 6.49 4.81
CA TYR A 90 9.27 5.30 4.65
C TYR A 90 8.18 5.25 5.73
N GLU A 91 8.51 5.54 6.99
CA GLU A 91 7.56 5.59 8.10
C GLU A 91 6.49 6.67 7.86
N ASP A 92 6.90 7.87 7.43
CA ASP A 92 5.98 8.96 7.06
C ASP A 92 5.02 8.56 5.92
N LEU A 93 5.56 7.91 4.88
CA LEU A 93 4.77 7.47 3.73
C LEU A 93 3.80 6.33 4.12
N GLU A 94 4.18 5.47 5.05
CA GLU A 94 3.31 4.41 5.58
C GLU A 94 2.15 5.01 6.38
N GLU A 95 2.40 6.04 7.20
CA GLU A 95 1.36 6.76 7.93
C GLU A 95 0.39 7.48 6.98
N GLU A 96 0.90 8.19 5.97
CA GLU A 96 0.05 8.87 4.97
C GLU A 96 -0.83 7.87 4.20
N ASN A 97 -0.26 6.74 3.78
CA ASN A 97 -1.03 5.68 3.11
C ASN A 97 -2.14 5.12 3.98
N GLN A 98 -1.90 4.98 5.29
CA GLN A 98 -2.91 4.49 6.21
C GLN A 98 -4.05 5.49 6.37
N LEU A 99 -3.75 6.80 6.49
CA LEU A 99 -4.75 7.86 6.53
C LEU A 99 -5.61 7.88 5.26
N ILE A 100 -4.98 7.84 4.08
CA ILE A 100 -5.67 7.81 2.79
C ILE A 100 -6.61 6.60 2.70
N LYS A 101 -6.18 5.44 3.19
CA LYS A 101 -6.97 4.21 3.19
C LYS A 101 -8.20 4.32 4.09
N ASP A 102 -8.05 4.93 5.26
CA ASP A 102 -9.15 5.13 6.20
C ASP A 102 -10.18 6.13 5.67
N ASP A 103 -9.72 7.23 5.05
CA ASP A 103 -10.58 8.19 4.36
C ASP A 103 -11.32 7.57 3.18
N PHE A 104 -10.65 6.70 2.42
CA PHE A 104 -11.26 5.98 1.31
C PHE A 104 -12.38 5.04 1.78
N GLU A 105 -12.15 4.24 2.83
CA GLU A 105 -13.18 3.35 3.38
C GLU A 105 -14.37 4.14 3.95
N LYS A 106 -14.11 5.29 4.59
CA LYS A 106 -15.17 6.19 5.06
C LYS A 106 -16.01 6.73 3.89
N SER A 107 -15.36 7.27 2.86
CA SER A 107 -16.04 7.81 1.67
C SER A 107 -16.85 6.74 0.94
N LYS A 108 -16.32 5.52 0.83
CA LYS A 108 -17.01 4.36 0.26
C LYS A 108 -18.27 3.99 1.05
N LYS A 109 -18.21 4.04 2.39
CA LYS A 109 -19.38 3.81 3.24
C LYS A 109 -20.47 4.86 2.99
N ASP A 110 -20.10 6.14 3.00
CA ASP A 110 -21.03 7.25 2.76
C ASP A 110 -21.68 7.16 1.37
N PHE A 111 -20.91 6.72 0.37
CA PHE A 111 -21.41 6.44 -0.97
C PHE A 111 -22.42 5.29 -0.98
N MET A 112 -22.14 4.18 -0.30
CA MET A 112 -23.08 3.05 -0.21
C MET A 112 -24.38 3.43 0.49
N GLU A 113 -24.33 4.25 1.54
CA GLU A 113 -25.51 4.78 2.22
C GLU A 113 -26.34 5.68 1.30
N SER A 114 -25.67 6.55 0.53
CA SER A 114 -26.32 7.39 -0.47
C SER A 114 -26.98 6.57 -1.58
N MET A 115 -26.34 5.49 -2.03
CA MET A 115 -26.86 4.61 -3.06
C MET A 115 -28.12 3.87 -2.60
N LYS A 116 -28.14 3.36 -1.36
CA LYS A 116 -29.36 2.77 -0.76
C LYS A 116 -30.51 3.77 -0.73
N LYS A 117 -30.23 5.02 -0.37
CA LYS A 117 -31.25 6.07 -0.33
C LYS A 117 -31.80 6.41 -1.72
N ILE A 118 -30.97 6.37 -2.76
CA ILE A 118 -31.40 6.52 -4.15
C ILE A 118 -32.35 5.37 -4.55
N ASP A 119 -32.02 4.14 -4.19
CA ASP A 119 -32.87 2.98 -4.49
C ASP A 119 -34.24 3.08 -3.78
N GLU A 120 -34.25 3.49 -2.52
CA GLU A 120 -35.48 3.74 -1.75
C GLU A 120 -36.34 4.84 -2.39
N LEU A 121 -35.73 5.96 -2.79
CA LEU A 121 -36.42 7.05 -3.47
C LEU A 121 -36.99 6.60 -4.82
N ASN A 122 -36.24 5.84 -5.61
CA ASN A 122 -36.71 5.29 -6.88
C ASN A 122 -37.92 4.35 -6.69
N SER A 123 -37.89 3.51 -5.66
CA SER A 123 -39.05 2.65 -5.34
C SER A 123 -40.29 3.47 -4.96
N THR A 124 -40.09 4.57 -4.24
CA THR A 124 -41.16 5.50 -3.86
C THR A 124 -41.73 6.23 -5.07
N ILE A 125 -40.88 6.72 -5.96
CA ILE A 125 -41.27 7.37 -7.22
C ILE A 125 -42.13 6.43 -8.06
N ASN A 126 -41.71 5.17 -8.23
CA ASN A 126 -42.48 4.19 -9.00
C ASN A 126 -43.87 3.97 -8.41
N ARG A 127 -43.96 3.82 -7.08
CA ARG A 127 -45.25 3.67 -6.40
C ARG A 127 -46.15 4.90 -6.57
N LEU A 128 -45.59 6.10 -6.44
CA LEU A 128 -46.35 7.34 -6.62
C LEU A 128 -46.85 7.48 -8.06
N ASN A 129 -46.04 7.09 -9.05
CA ASN A 129 -46.46 7.07 -10.45
C ASN A 129 -47.64 6.11 -10.68
N ASP A 130 -47.60 4.90 -10.11
CA ASP A 130 -48.72 3.95 -10.17
C ASP A 130 -50.00 4.51 -9.54
N GLU A 131 -49.88 5.21 -8.40
CA GLU A 131 -51.00 5.86 -7.73
C GLU A 131 -51.58 7.02 -8.57
N ILE A 132 -50.72 7.82 -9.22
CA ILE A 132 -51.12 8.89 -10.14
C ILE A 132 -51.88 8.30 -11.33
N ASP A 133 -51.38 7.23 -11.94
CA ASP A 133 -52.05 6.57 -13.06
C ASP A 133 -53.44 6.05 -12.70
N LYS A 134 -53.59 5.46 -11.52
CA LYS A 134 -54.90 5.02 -11.00
C LYS A 134 -55.84 6.21 -10.81
N LYS A 135 -55.37 7.29 -10.19
CA LYS A 135 -56.18 8.51 -9.98
C LYS A 135 -56.60 9.14 -11.31
N ASN A 136 -55.71 9.17 -12.30
CA ASN A 136 -56.01 9.68 -13.64
C ASN A 136 -57.09 8.86 -14.34
N LYS A 137 -57.03 7.51 -14.27
CA LYS A 137 -58.09 6.63 -14.79
C LYS A 137 -59.44 6.89 -14.11
N ILE A 138 -59.45 7.05 -12.79
CA ILE A 138 -60.66 7.35 -12.02
C ILE A 138 -61.23 8.71 -12.44
N ASN A 139 -60.40 9.75 -12.54
CA ASN A 139 -60.87 11.09 -12.94
C ASN A 139 -61.49 11.05 -14.34
N LYS A 140 -60.82 10.40 -15.31
CA LYS A 140 -61.38 10.23 -16.66
C LYS A 140 -62.77 9.58 -16.62
N SER A 141 -62.95 8.51 -15.86
CA SER A 141 -64.27 7.85 -15.71
C SER A 141 -65.33 8.75 -15.06
N LYS A 142 -64.92 9.60 -14.10
CA LYS A 142 -65.82 10.56 -13.47
C LYS A 142 -66.23 11.66 -14.45
N ASP A 143 -65.30 12.15 -15.27
CA ASP A 143 -65.58 13.16 -16.29
C ASP A 143 -66.55 12.62 -17.35
N GLU A 144 -66.36 11.38 -17.81
CA GLU A 144 -67.29 10.69 -18.72
C GLU A 144 -68.69 10.54 -18.12
N ASN A 145 -68.78 10.16 -16.84
CA ASN A 145 -70.07 10.03 -16.14
C ASN A 145 -70.74 11.39 -15.92
N LEU A 146 -69.97 12.42 -15.57
CA LEU A 146 -70.46 13.80 -15.44
C LEU A 146 -71.03 14.31 -16.77
N GLN A 147 -70.37 14.00 -17.89
CA GLN A 147 -70.87 14.35 -19.21
C GLN A 147 -72.22 13.70 -19.49
N LYS A 148 -72.34 12.38 -19.30
CA LYS A 148 -73.62 11.66 -19.49
C LYS A 148 -74.73 12.21 -18.60
N LEU A 149 -74.41 12.52 -17.34
CA LEU A 149 -75.40 13.09 -16.42
C LEU A 149 -75.86 14.48 -16.85
N ARG A 150 -74.96 15.31 -17.40
CA ARG A 150 -75.32 16.61 -17.98
C ARG A 150 -76.21 16.46 -19.20
N GLU A 151 -75.89 15.53 -20.10
CA GLU A 151 -76.72 15.23 -21.28
C GLU A 151 -78.13 14.79 -20.87
N ASN A 152 -78.26 13.88 -19.89
CA ASN A 152 -79.55 13.45 -19.35
C ASN A 152 -80.32 14.56 -18.63
N LEU A 153 -79.64 15.47 -17.93
CA LEU A 153 -80.28 16.63 -17.30
C LEU A 153 -80.86 17.59 -18.34
N ILE A 154 -80.14 17.82 -19.43
CA ILE A 154 -80.61 18.67 -20.54
C ILE A 154 -81.86 18.06 -21.17
N SER A 155 -81.85 16.77 -21.50
CA SER A 155 -83.03 16.11 -22.11
C SER A 155 -84.25 16.12 -21.20
N LEU A 156 -84.08 15.87 -19.90
CA LEU A 156 -85.18 15.95 -18.93
C LEU A 156 -85.69 17.39 -18.75
N GLN A 157 -84.82 18.39 -18.86
CA GLN A 157 -85.22 19.81 -18.82
C GLN A 157 -86.04 20.19 -20.06
N GLU A 158 -85.65 19.70 -21.24
CA GLU A 158 -86.41 19.88 -22.49
C GLU A 158 -87.79 19.22 -22.39
N GLU A 159 -87.87 17.97 -21.94
CA GLU A 159 -89.14 17.24 -21.77
C GLU A 159 -90.06 17.94 -20.76
N ASN A 160 -89.54 18.39 -19.61
CA ASN A 160 -90.32 19.14 -18.64
C ASN A 160 -90.86 20.46 -19.21
N LEU A 161 -90.07 21.15 -20.04
CA LEU A 161 -90.49 22.41 -20.66
C LEU A 161 -91.62 22.19 -21.66
N ASP A 162 -91.56 21.11 -22.45
CA ASP A 162 -92.63 20.77 -23.38
C ASP A 162 -93.90 20.32 -22.67
N LEU A 163 -93.78 19.50 -21.61
CA LEU A 163 -94.92 19.17 -20.74
C LEU A 163 -95.51 20.39 -20.04
N GLN A 164 -94.71 21.38 -19.65
CA GLN A 164 -95.20 22.64 -19.09
C GLN A 164 -96.03 23.42 -20.11
N LYS A 165 -95.57 23.53 -21.36
CA LYS A 165 -96.34 24.17 -22.45
C LYS A 165 -97.65 23.42 -22.71
N GLU A 166 -97.61 22.10 -22.81
CA GLU A 166 -98.81 21.29 -23.05
C GLU A 166 -99.84 21.45 -21.92
N ASN A 167 -99.39 21.47 -20.67
CA ASN A 167 -100.25 21.75 -19.52
C ASN A 167 -100.83 23.18 -19.52
N GLU A 168 -100.11 24.18 -20.04
CA GLU A 168 -100.61 25.54 -20.20
C GLU A 168 -101.68 25.63 -21.29
N ASP A 169 -101.48 24.97 -22.42
CA ASP A 169 -102.46 24.93 -23.53
C ASP A 169 -103.74 24.21 -23.09
N LEU A 170 -103.64 23.05 -22.44
CA LEU A 170 -104.80 22.33 -21.89
C LEU A 170 -105.59 23.14 -20.85
N LYS A 171 -104.92 24.00 -20.07
CA LYS A 171 -105.58 24.92 -19.12
C LYS A 171 -106.31 26.08 -19.80
N ARG A 172 -105.97 26.42 -21.05
CA ARG A 172 -106.66 27.46 -21.83
C ARG A 172 -107.91 26.94 -22.54
N ASP A 173 -107.95 25.65 -22.81
CA ASP A 173 -109.06 24.97 -23.50
C ASP A 173 -110.19 24.48 -22.55
N LEU A 174 -110.04 24.70 -21.24
CA LEU A 174 -111.00 24.41 -20.16
C LEU A 174 -111.67 25.69 -19.65
#